data_AF-A0A968MJL5-F1
#
_entry.id   AF-A0A968MJL5-F1
#
_cell.length_a   1.000
_cell.length_b   1.000
_cell.length_c   1.000
_cell.angle_alpha   90.00
_cell.angle_beta   90.00
_cell.angle_gamma   90.00
#
_symmetry.space_group_name_H-M   'P 1'
#
loop_
_entity.id
_entity.type
_entity.pdbx_description
1 polymer ?
#
loop_
_entity_poly.entity_id
_entity_poly.type
_entity_poly.pdbx_seq_one_letter_code
_entity_poly.pdbx_strand_id
1 'polypeptide(L)'
;MVFFLIVILVVLAQSFFPWWTMPLVCYIVSISLGKSAWGTFFSAFFAVFFVWAVKAFWADIQNDQILSERMGQMLGIAGEWLFMISAVFGAVLGSLAALAGYYTKSIFLKKKSQAPLSRATFS
;
A
#
# COMPACT_ATOMS: atom_id res chain seq x y z
N MET A 1 0.30 13.24 7.15
CA MET A 1 1.31 12.84 6.14
C MET A 1 1.87 11.49 6.56
N VAL A 2 1.36 10.39 5.98
CA VAL A 2 1.78 9.00 6.25
C VAL A 2 2.66 8.41 5.14
N PHE A 3 2.80 9.14 4.02
CA PHE A 3 3.54 8.76 2.83
C PHE A 3 4.98 8.29 3.12
N PHE A 4 5.81 9.17 3.70
CA PHE A 4 7.23 8.87 3.95
C PHE A 4 7.42 7.64 4.84
N LEU A 5 6.53 7.47 5.82
CA LEU A 5 6.56 6.36 6.75
C LEU A 5 6.27 5.02 6.03
N ILE A 6 5.28 5.01 5.12
CA ILE A 6 4.98 3.85 4.27
C ILE A 6 6.16 3.54 3.36
N VAL A 7 6.75 4.54 2.70
CA VAL A 7 7.91 4.33 1.82
C VAL A 7 9.06 3.66 2.57
N ILE A 8 9.47 4.22 3.71
CA ILE A 8 10.58 3.71 4.51
C ILE A 8 10.31 2.29 4.99
N LEU A 9 9.12 2.04 5.57
CA LEU A 9 8.77 0.72 6.10
C LEU A 9 8.64 -0.34 4.99
N VAL A 10 8.09 0.02 3.83
CA VAL A 10 7.94 -0.93 2.71
C VAL A 10 9.30 -1.29 2.14
N VAL A 11 10.22 -0.33 1.99
CA VAL A 11 11.59 -0.59 1.51
C VAL A 11 12.34 -1.50 2.49
N LEU A 12 12.23 -1.23 3.80
CA LEU A 12 12.82 -2.08 4.83
C LEU A 12 12.20 -3.47 4.84
N ALA A 13 10.87 -3.58 4.85
CA ALA A 13 10.18 -4.86 4.85
C ALA A 13 10.54 -5.71 3.63
N GLN A 14 10.60 -5.10 2.45
CA GLN A 14 10.96 -5.82 1.23
C GLN A 14 12.45 -6.19 1.13
N SER A 15 13.33 -5.66 1.99
CA SER A 15 14.73 -6.10 2.05
C SER A 15 14.90 -7.41 2.83
N PHE A 16 14.04 -7.67 3.81
CA PHE A 16 14.10 -8.88 4.64
C PHE A 16 13.05 -9.92 4.25
N PHE A 17 11.93 -9.50 3.67
CA PHE A 17 10.78 -10.36 3.39
C PHE A 17 10.34 -10.33 1.93
N PRO A 18 9.59 -11.36 1.49
CA PRO A 18 8.89 -11.36 0.22
C PRO A 18 7.95 -10.16 0.10
N TRP A 19 7.64 -9.78 -1.14
CA TRP A 19 6.78 -8.65 -1.51
C TRP A 19 5.38 -8.67 -0.86
N TRP A 20 4.87 -9.83 -0.41
CA TRP A 20 3.63 -10.00 0.35
C TRP A 20 3.55 -9.20 1.67
N THR A 21 4.68 -8.75 2.20
CA THR A 21 4.71 -7.93 3.43
C THR A 21 4.29 -6.48 3.21
N MET A 22 4.30 -6.02 1.96
CA MET A 22 4.01 -4.64 1.61
C MET A 22 2.55 -4.23 1.93
N PRO A 23 1.51 -5.02 1.58
CA PRO A 23 0.13 -4.76 2.02
C PRO A 23 -0.04 -4.75 3.55
N LEU A 24 0.65 -5.66 4.26
CA LEU A 24 0.63 -5.75 5.73
C LEU A 24 1.16 -4.46 6.38
N VAL A 25 2.28 -3.94 5.89
CA VAL A 25 2.84 -2.67 6.35
C VAL A 25 1.86 -1.52 6.10
N CYS A 26 1.26 -1.44 4.92
CA CYS A 26 0.27 -0.41 4.61
C CYS A 26 -0.93 -0.44 5.55
N TYR A 27 -1.42 -1.65 5.89
CA TYR A 27 -2.51 -1.83 6.85
C TYR A 27 -2.13 -1.36 8.28
N ILE A 28 -0.95 -1.75 8.76
CA ILE A 28 -0.48 -1.41 10.11
C ILE A 28 -0.23 0.11 10.23
N VAL A 29 0.33 0.75 9.20
CA VAL A 29 0.55 2.20 9.23
C VAL A 29 -0.78 2.95 9.16
N SER A 30 -1.75 2.48 8.36
CA SER A 30 -3.03 3.16 8.20
C SER A 30 -3.94 3.03 9.42
N ILE A 31 -3.92 1.90 10.12
CA ILE A 31 -4.70 1.73 11.36
C ILE A 31 -4.19 2.66 12.47
N SER A 32 -2.88 2.89 12.56
CA SER A 32 -2.30 3.78 13.58
C SER A 32 -2.44 5.25 13.20
N LEU A 33 -2.02 5.65 12.00
CA LEU A 33 -1.88 7.07 11.62
C LEU A 33 -2.94 7.58 10.62
N GLY A 34 -3.86 6.73 10.15
CA GLY A 34 -4.90 7.14 9.20
C GLY A 34 -5.81 8.23 9.77
N LYS A 35 -5.78 9.43 9.17
CA LYS A 35 -6.60 10.58 9.56
C LYS A 35 -7.83 10.78 8.67
N SER A 36 -7.71 10.45 7.37
CA SER A 36 -8.77 10.57 6.37
C SER A 36 -8.67 9.41 5.38
N ALA A 37 -9.81 8.86 4.96
CA ALA A 37 -9.88 7.74 4.02
C ALA A 37 -9.13 8.06 2.72
N TRP A 38 -9.55 9.14 2.04
CA TRP A 38 -8.97 9.58 0.78
C TRP A 38 -7.51 10.01 0.90
N GLY A 39 -7.14 10.71 1.98
CA GLY A 39 -5.75 11.12 2.21
C GLY A 39 -4.82 9.93 2.46
N THR A 40 -5.30 8.88 3.12
CA THR A 40 -4.53 7.66 3.40
C THR A 40 -4.43 6.79 2.14
N PHE A 41 -5.51 6.70 1.35
CA PHE A 41 -5.52 5.99 0.07
C PHE A 41 -4.50 6.56 -0.90
N PHE A 42 -4.57 7.86 -1.23
CA PHE A 42 -3.63 8.47 -2.17
C PHE A 42 -2.19 8.44 -1.64
N SER A 43 -1.97 8.66 -0.33
CA SER A 43 -0.63 8.54 0.25
C SER A 43 -0.05 7.15 0.08
N ALA A 44 -0.84 6.10 0.33
CA ALA A 44 -0.39 4.71 0.17
C ALA A 44 -0.20 4.34 -1.31
N PHE A 45 -1.12 4.77 -2.17
CA PHE A 45 -1.05 4.52 -3.62
C PHE A 45 0.24 5.08 -4.22
N PHE A 46 0.52 6.38 -4.01
CA PHE A 46 1.73 6.99 -4.54
C PHE A 46 3.00 6.42 -3.89
N ALA A 47 2.99 6.15 -2.58
CA ALA A 47 4.16 5.59 -1.90
C ALA A 47 4.58 4.25 -2.52
N VAL A 48 3.60 3.37 -2.72
CA VAL A 48 3.83 2.01 -3.20
C VAL A 48 4.10 2.00 -4.70
N PHE A 49 3.39 2.82 -5.46
CA PHE A 49 3.65 3.01 -6.88
C PHE A 49 5.11 3.43 -7.11
N PHE A 50 5.62 4.41 -6.37
CA PHE A 50 7.01 4.85 -6.49
C PHE A 50 8.01 3.76 -6.09
N VAL A 51 7.82 3.13 -4.93
CA VAL A 51 8.73 2.07 -4.46
C VAL A 51 8.77 0.91 -5.44
N TRP A 52 7.61 0.51 -5.98
CA TRP A 52 7.53 -0.64 -6.87
C TRP A 52 7.96 -0.31 -8.30
N ALA A 53 7.66 0.90 -8.80
CA ALA A 53 8.18 1.36 -10.08
C ALA A 53 9.71 1.42 -10.09
N VAL A 54 10.33 2.00 -9.05
CA VAL A 54 11.81 2.06 -8.95
C VAL A 54 12.41 0.65 -8.88
N LYS A 55 11.82 -0.26 -8.10
CA LYS A 55 12.33 -1.63 -8.02
C LYS A 55 12.13 -2.44 -9.29
N ALA A 56 10.98 -2.32 -9.93
CA ALA A 56 10.72 -3.02 -11.18
C ALA A 56 11.63 -2.50 -12.30
N PHE A 57 11.87 -1.19 -12.34
CA PHE A 57 12.83 -0.58 -13.27
C PHE A 57 14.28 -1.04 -13.00
N TRP A 58 14.70 -1.10 -11.74
CA TRP A 58 16.02 -1.62 -11.38
C TRP A 58 16.18 -3.08 -11.76
N ALA A 59 15.13 -3.89 -11.54
CA ALA A 59 15.11 -5.29 -11.93
C ALA A 59 15.16 -5.48 -13.44
N ASP A 60 14.56 -4.59 -14.23
CA ASP A 60 14.59 -4.63 -15.69
C ASP A 60 15.99 -4.30 -16.24
N ILE A 61 16.65 -3.28 -15.68
CA ILE A 61 18.03 -2.91 -16.05
C ILE A 61 19.03 -4.01 -15.70
N GLN A 62 18.92 -4.64 -14.52
CA GLN A 62 19.86 -5.69 -14.11
C GLN A 62 19.75 -6.97 -14.94
N ASN A 63 18.62 -7.18 -15.63
CA ASN A 63 18.36 -8.40 -16.39
C ASN A 63 18.60 -8.26 -17.90
N ASP A 64 19.19 -7.15 -18.36
CA ASP A 64 19.34 -6.81 -19.78
C ASP A 64 18.03 -6.97 -20.58
N GLN A 65 16.88 -6.76 -19.93
CA GLN A 65 15.54 -7.02 -20.48
C GLN A 65 15.26 -8.47 -20.93
N ILE A 66 16.18 -9.42 -20.75
CA ILE A 66 16.04 -10.81 -21.24
C ILE A 66 14.84 -11.52 -20.62
N LEU A 67 14.59 -11.32 -19.32
CA LEU A 67 13.44 -11.91 -18.63
C LEU A 67 12.12 -11.24 -19.03
N SER A 68 12.15 -9.93 -19.23
CA SER A 68 10.99 -9.11 -19.60
C SER A 68 10.58 -9.39 -21.05
N GLU A 69 11.54 -9.62 -21.93
CA GLU A 69 11.36 -10.00 -23.33
C GLU A 69 10.84 -11.44 -23.45
N ARG A 70 11.35 -12.38 -22.66
CA ARG A 70 10.83 -13.77 -22.58
C ARG A 70 9.39 -13.81 -22.04
N MET A 71 9.10 -13.05 -20.98
CA MET A 71 7.74 -12.93 -20.46
C MET A 71 6.81 -12.20 -21.43
N GLY A 72 7.30 -11.17 -22.10
CA GLY A 72 6.57 -10.42 -23.11
C GLY A 72 6.21 -11.28 -24.33
N GLN A 73 7.13 -12.14 -24.78
CA GLN A 73 6.88 -13.13 -25.83
C GLN A 73 5.82 -14.16 -25.43
N MET A 74 5.80 -14.61 -24.17
CA MET A 74 4.78 -15.55 -23.67
C MET A 74 3.41 -14.89 -23.44
N LEU A 75 3.37 -13.62 -23.03
CA LEU A 75 2.13 -12.88 -22.75
C LEU A 75 1.59 -12.09 -23.95
N GLY A 76 2.33 -12.03 -25.06
CA GLY A 76 1.97 -11.25 -26.26
C GLY A 76 1.96 -9.73 -26.02
N ILE A 77 2.66 -9.26 -24.97
CA ILE A 77 2.72 -7.85 -24.55
C ILE A 77 4.18 -7.41 -24.65
N ALA A 78 4.44 -6.20 -25.14
CA ALA A 78 5.79 -5.65 -25.17
C ALA A 78 6.38 -5.64 -23.74
N GLY A 79 7.52 -6.33 -23.53
CA GLY A 79 8.11 -6.53 -22.19
C GLY A 79 8.40 -5.23 -21.46
N GLU A 80 8.66 -4.15 -22.20
CA GLU A 80 8.83 -2.80 -21.71
C GLU A 80 7.65 -2.22 -20.92
N TRP A 81 6.43 -2.75 -21.02
CA TRP A 81 5.28 -2.32 -20.19
C TRP A 81 5.03 -3.17 -18.95
N LEU A 82 5.72 -4.31 -18.81
CA LEU A 82 5.46 -5.26 -17.74
C LEU A 82 5.77 -4.66 -16.35
N PHE A 83 6.81 -3.84 -16.26
CA PHE A 83 7.19 -3.17 -15.01
C PHE A 83 6.09 -2.21 -14.53
N MET A 84 5.46 -1.49 -15.47
CA MET A 84 4.45 -0.48 -15.18
C MET A 84 3.13 -1.13 -14.76
N ILE A 85 2.77 -2.23 -15.41
CA ILE A 85 1.64 -3.08 -15.01
C ILE A 85 1.86 -3.58 -13.58
N SER A 86 3.04 -4.13 -13.29
CA SER A 86 3.37 -4.58 -11.94
C SER A 86 3.23 -3.44 -10.94
N ALA A 87 3.84 -2.28 -11.17
CA ALA A 87 3.77 -1.13 -10.25
C ALA A 87 2.33 -0.72 -9.94
N VAL A 88 1.44 -0.72 -10.94
CA VAL A 88 0.00 -0.43 -10.74
C VAL A 88 -0.66 -1.50 -9.87
N PHE A 89 -0.41 -2.79 -10.11
CA PHE A 89 -0.98 -3.86 -9.28
C PHE A 89 -0.64 -3.68 -7.80
N GLY A 90 0.59 -3.26 -7.48
CA GLY A 90 1.03 -3.14 -6.08
C GLY A 90 0.50 -1.88 -5.46
N ALA A 91 0.45 -0.78 -6.22
CA ALA A 91 -0.20 0.44 -5.79
C ALA A 91 -1.68 0.18 -5.44
N VAL A 92 -2.39 -0.61 -6.24
CA VAL A 92 -3.78 -1.02 -5.96
C VAL A 92 -3.85 -1.90 -4.71
N LEU A 93 -3.06 -2.98 -4.63
CA LEU A 93 -3.06 -3.88 -3.47
C LEU A 93 -2.71 -3.15 -2.15
N GLY A 94 -1.72 -2.27 -2.21
CA GLY A 94 -1.28 -1.46 -1.08
C GLY A 94 -2.31 -0.45 -0.60
N SER A 95 -2.91 0.27 -1.54
CA SER A 95 -3.91 1.29 -1.25
C SER A 95 -5.21 0.68 -0.71
N LEU A 96 -5.60 -0.51 -1.20
CA LEU A 96 -6.71 -1.29 -0.63
C LEU A 96 -6.42 -1.76 0.80
N ALA A 97 -5.21 -2.26 1.06
CA ALA A 97 -4.81 -2.63 2.42
C ALA A 97 -4.79 -1.43 3.38
N ALA A 98 -4.34 -0.27 2.90
CA ALA A 98 -4.36 0.97 3.66
C ALA A 98 -5.80 1.41 3.99
N LEU A 99 -6.74 1.34 3.03
CA LEU A 99 -8.17 1.60 3.26
C LEU A 99 -8.75 0.66 4.31
N ALA A 100 -8.45 -0.64 4.23
CA ALA A 100 -8.93 -1.62 5.19
C ALA A 100 -8.48 -1.27 6.63
N GLY A 101 -7.22 -0.87 6.83
CA GLY A 101 -6.72 -0.45 8.14
C GLY A 101 -7.37 0.84 8.64
N TYR A 102 -7.63 1.81 7.76
CA TYR A 102 -8.35 3.03 8.12
C TYR A 102 -9.79 2.76 8.55
N TYR A 103 -10.54 1.92 7.82
CA TYR A 103 -11.91 1.58 8.20
C TYR A 103 -11.96 0.81 9.50
N THR A 104 -11.02 -0.12 9.72
CA THR A 104 -10.87 -0.81 11.00
C THR A 104 -10.72 0.20 12.13
N LYS A 105 -9.78 1.14 12.02
CA LYS A 105 -9.61 2.23 12.99
C LYS A 105 -10.90 3.02 13.23
N SER A 106 -11.63 3.38 12.17
CA SER A 106 -12.84 4.18 12.25
C SER A 106 -13.96 3.50 13.06
N ILE A 107 -14.10 2.19 12.91
CA ILE A 107 -15.09 1.38 13.65
C ILE A 107 -14.76 1.37 15.14
N PHE A 108 -13.48 1.17 15.50
CA PHE A 108 -13.03 1.14 16.89
C PHE A 108 -13.10 2.52 17.57
N LEU A 109 -12.81 3.60 16.85
CA LEU A 109 -12.90 4.97 17.40
C LEU A 109 -14.35 5.44 17.59
N LYS A 110 -15.27 5.09 16.68
CA LYS A 110 -16.68 5.46 16.79
C LYS A 110 -17.35 4.84 18.02
N LYS A 111 -16.92 3.63 18.40
CA LYS A 111 -17.38 2.92 19.60
C LYS A 111 -17.07 3.66 20.91
N LYS A 112 -16.00 4.47 20.96
CA LYS A 112 -15.59 5.21 22.17
C LYS A 112 -16.45 6.45 22.43
N SER A 113 -17.11 7.00 21.41
CA SER A 113 -17.91 8.23 21.51
C SER A 113 -19.36 8.02 21.97
N GLN A 114 -19.84 6.76 22.04
CA GLN A 114 -21.21 6.42 22.45
C GLN A 114 -21.30 5.85 23.88
N ALA A 115 -20.26 6.00 24.70
CA ALA A 115 -20.39 5.75 26.14
C ALA A 115 -21.43 6.73 26.72
N PRO A 116 -22.43 6.23 27.47
CA PRO A 116 -23.78 6.80 27.48
C PRO A 116 -23.88 8.07 28.32
N LEU A 117 -24.01 9.23 27.66
CA LEU A 117 -24.49 10.46 28.28
C LEU A 117 -26.00 10.40 28.63
N SER A 118 -26.68 9.28 28.36
CA SER A 118 -28.10 9.10 28.68
C SER A 118 -28.38 8.81 30.17
N ARG A 119 -27.36 8.77 31.03
CA ARG A 119 -27.51 8.51 32.48
C ARG A 119 -27.41 9.76 33.36
N ALA A 120 -27.17 10.95 32.81
CA ALA A 120 -26.92 12.16 33.60
C ALA A 120 -28.14 13.11 33.74
N THR A 121 -29.32 12.76 33.21
CA THR A 121 -30.50 13.65 33.18
C THR A 121 -31.70 13.14 33.99
N PHE A 122 -31.54 12.07 34.78
CA PHE A 122 -32.59 11.57 35.68
C PHE A 122 -32.03 11.36 37.09
N SER A 123 -31.85 12.43 37.85
CA SER A 123 -31.84 12.44 39.32
C SER A 123 -32.08 13.84 39.85
#